data_AF-A0ABD4DJ62-F1
#
_entry.id   AF-A0ABD4DJ62-F1
#
_cell.length_a   1.000
_cell.length_b   1.000
_cell.length_c   1.000
_cell.angle_alpha   90.00
_cell.angle_beta   90.00
_cell.angle_gamma   90.00
#
_symmetry.space_group_name_H-M   'P 1'
#
loop_
_entity.id
_entity.type
_entity.pdbx_description
1 polymer ?
#
loop_
_entity_poly.entity_id
_entity_poly.type
_entity_poly.pdbx_seq_one_letter_code
_entity_poly.pdbx_strand_id
1 'polypeptide(L)'
;MLIPQKLHCESVYNYNNQKSIAMKGRLYEWSILDENLEPKHFNKKIVLKIPFQILLNPELSLNEKLVLGLDFSLAGKLGFNQMSHTEVGKQLNLHSNIVGSCRRSLVKRGLLIKEGKKYTIRFDFLSMMNGEDLSSFDKRDLKIPYEIYNNNDLKTGEKLLWGEYNSISKGYRYYFAKREHAAKRLAVSVESVSNWTKSLHEKGLFKEYKLEAGYCTHQRKIKTVVFDRD
;
A
#
# COMPACT_ATOMS: atom_id res chain seq x y z
N MET A 1 -13.31 -7.99 -45.26
CA MET A 1 -12.74 -6.64 -45.11
C MET A 1 -13.85 -5.76 -44.54
N LEU A 2 -13.86 -5.54 -43.22
CA LEU A 2 -14.93 -4.85 -42.51
C LEU A 2 -14.32 -3.68 -41.73
N ILE A 3 -14.71 -2.48 -42.12
CA ILE A 3 -14.31 -1.20 -41.52
C ILE A 3 -15.06 -1.05 -40.19
N PRO A 4 -14.40 -0.74 -39.06
CA PRO A 4 -15.13 -0.39 -37.84
C PRO A 4 -15.65 1.04 -37.95
N GLN A 5 -16.96 1.18 -37.75
CA GLN A 5 -17.69 2.44 -37.63
C GLN A 5 -17.16 3.26 -36.45
N LYS A 6 -16.97 4.57 -36.67
CA LYS A 6 -16.71 5.56 -35.63
C LYS A 6 -17.89 5.60 -34.65
N LEU A 7 -17.64 5.30 -33.38
CA LEU A 7 -18.59 5.59 -32.31
C LEU A 7 -18.46 7.05 -31.86
N HIS A 8 -19.59 7.75 -31.93
CA HIS A 8 -19.81 9.12 -31.54
C HIS A 8 -19.53 9.35 -30.04
N CYS A 9 -18.91 10.48 -29.72
CA CYS A 9 -18.76 10.99 -28.37
C CYS A 9 -19.92 11.96 -28.10
N GLU A 10 -20.82 11.63 -27.18
CA GLU A 10 -21.81 12.58 -26.66
C GLU A 10 -21.29 13.20 -25.36
N SER A 11 -21.17 14.53 -25.35
CA SER A 11 -20.86 15.32 -24.16
C SER A 11 -22.11 15.47 -23.31
N VAL A 12 -22.14 14.88 -22.11
CA VAL A 12 -23.15 15.19 -21.10
C VAL A 12 -22.59 16.31 -20.22
N TYR A 13 -23.12 17.53 -20.39
CA TYR A 13 -22.86 18.66 -19.51
C TYR A 13 -23.62 18.47 -18.20
N ASN A 14 -22.93 18.65 -17.08
CA ASN A 14 -23.55 18.72 -15.75
C ASN A 14 -23.20 20.07 -15.11
N TYR A 15 -24.21 20.73 -14.56
CA TYR A 15 -24.15 22.06 -13.94
C TYR A 15 -23.34 22.01 -12.64
N ASN A 16 -22.02 22.01 -12.75
CA ASN A 16 -21.03 22.50 -11.78
C ASN A 16 -19.66 22.19 -12.37
N ASN A 17 -18.86 23.22 -12.58
CA ASN A 17 -17.65 23.22 -13.40
C ASN A 17 -16.49 22.41 -12.78
N GLN A 18 -16.65 21.09 -12.65
CA GLN A 18 -15.62 20.13 -12.28
C GLN A 18 -15.78 18.89 -13.16
N LYS A 19 -14.76 18.63 -14.00
CA LYS A 19 -14.63 17.36 -14.72
C LYS A 19 -14.54 16.23 -13.69
N SER A 20 -15.64 15.52 -13.45
CA SER A 20 -15.64 14.25 -12.73
C SER A 20 -15.66 13.11 -13.76
N ILE A 21 -14.57 12.34 -13.79
CA ILE A 21 -14.51 11.11 -14.58
C ILE A 21 -15.17 10.03 -13.73
N ALA A 22 -16.42 9.70 -14.04
CA ALA A 22 -17.13 8.61 -13.38
C ALA A 22 -16.76 7.28 -14.06
N MET A 23 -15.99 6.43 -13.38
CA MET A 23 -15.72 5.05 -13.82
C MET A 23 -16.74 4.07 -13.22
N LYS A 24 -17.28 3.19 -14.08
CA LYS A 24 -18.26 2.14 -13.76
C LYS A 24 -17.51 0.83 -13.46
N GLY A 25 -17.70 0.25 -12.27
CA GLY A 25 -17.01 -1.00 -11.85
C GLY A 25 -17.92 -2.23 -11.74
N ARG A 26 -17.34 -3.43 -11.97
CA ARG A 26 -17.86 -4.77 -11.60
C ARG A 26 -16.79 -5.54 -10.80
N LEU A 27 -17.21 -6.52 -9.98
CA LEU A 27 -16.37 -7.33 -9.10
C LEU A 27 -15.54 -8.41 -9.86
N TYR A 28 -14.34 -8.74 -9.36
CA TYR A 28 -13.44 -9.80 -9.88
C TYR A 28 -13.45 -11.08 -9.02
N GLU A 29 -13.16 -12.22 -9.66
CA GLU A 29 -12.81 -13.51 -9.05
C GLU A 29 -11.30 -13.79 -9.06
N TRP A 30 -10.82 -14.48 -8.02
CA TRP A 30 -9.41 -14.52 -7.58
C TRP A 30 -8.54 -15.65 -8.17
N SER A 31 -9.06 -16.51 -9.04
CA SER A 31 -8.44 -17.79 -9.41
C SER A 31 -7.55 -17.77 -10.66
N ILE A 32 -7.38 -16.64 -11.35
CA ILE A 32 -6.70 -16.60 -12.65
C ILE A 32 -5.41 -15.78 -12.56
N LEU A 33 -4.29 -16.40 -12.16
CA LEU A 33 -2.95 -15.86 -12.39
C LEU A 33 -1.97 -17.00 -12.70
N ASP A 34 -1.52 -17.02 -13.95
CA ASP A 34 -0.61 -17.98 -14.62
C ASP A 34 0.55 -18.55 -13.79
N GLU A 35 0.76 -19.86 -13.93
CA GLU A 35 1.75 -20.70 -13.23
C GLU A 35 3.20 -20.61 -13.76
N ASN A 36 3.54 -19.78 -14.75
CA ASN A 36 4.90 -19.70 -15.26
C ASN A 36 5.32 -18.26 -15.60
N LEU A 37 6.17 -17.64 -14.77
CA LEU A 37 6.72 -16.29 -15.01
C LEU A 37 8.24 -16.26 -14.86
N GLU A 38 8.96 -16.02 -15.95
CA GLU A 38 10.40 -15.80 -15.91
C GLU A 38 10.76 -14.47 -15.19
N PRO A 39 11.78 -14.47 -14.30
CA PRO A 39 12.06 -13.36 -13.39
C PRO A 39 12.70 -12.13 -14.03
N LYS A 40 13.06 -12.16 -15.32
CA LYS A 40 13.91 -11.10 -15.90
C LYS A 40 13.19 -9.78 -16.18
N HIS A 41 11.88 -9.76 -16.41
CA HIS A 41 11.13 -8.54 -16.74
C HIS A 41 9.85 -8.42 -15.93
N PHE A 42 9.97 -8.42 -14.60
CA PHE A 42 8.81 -8.19 -13.74
C PHE A 42 8.36 -6.72 -13.78
N ASN A 43 7.62 -6.36 -14.82
CA ASN A 43 7.01 -5.03 -15.01
C ASN A 43 5.50 -5.04 -14.72
N LYS A 44 4.98 -6.14 -14.15
CA LYS A 44 3.56 -6.24 -13.77
C LYS A 44 3.32 -5.44 -12.50
N LYS A 45 2.33 -4.53 -12.55
CA LYS A 45 1.78 -3.84 -11.39
C LYS A 45 1.26 -4.87 -10.39
N ILE A 46 1.92 -5.03 -9.24
CA ILE A 46 1.44 -5.92 -8.18
C ILE A 46 0.68 -5.16 -7.11
N VAL A 47 -0.08 -5.87 -6.30
CA VAL A 47 -0.56 -5.35 -5.03
C VAL A 47 0.54 -5.64 -4.02
N LEU A 48 1.06 -4.58 -3.40
CA LEU A 48 2.04 -4.66 -2.34
C LEU A 48 1.35 -5.16 -1.07
N LYS A 49 1.77 -6.32 -0.59
CA LYS A 49 1.33 -6.94 0.66
C LYS A 49 2.37 -6.69 1.74
N ILE A 50 1.98 -6.04 2.85
CA ILE A 50 2.86 -5.79 4.00
C ILE A 50 2.31 -6.51 5.22
N PRO A 51 3.00 -7.59 5.68
CA PRO A 51 2.68 -8.29 6.92
C PRO A 51 2.52 -7.37 8.13
N PHE A 52 1.54 -7.65 9.00
CA PHE A 52 1.28 -6.82 10.18
C PHE A 52 2.49 -6.68 11.13
N GLN A 53 3.32 -7.72 11.22
CA GLN A 53 4.53 -7.73 12.06
C GLN A 53 5.56 -6.69 11.60
N ILE A 54 5.66 -6.45 10.30
CA ILE A 54 6.52 -5.39 9.74
C ILE A 54 5.99 -4.01 10.15
N LEU A 55 4.66 -3.84 10.16
CA LEU A 55 4.03 -2.55 10.46
C LEU A 55 4.21 -2.18 11.93
N LEU A 56 4.01 -3.14 12.83
CA LEU A 56 4.08 -2.92 14.27
C LEU A 56 5.50 -2.70 14.77
N ASN A 57 6.52 -3.18 14.05
CA ASN A 57 7.90 -3.08 14.49
C ASN A 57 8.37 -1.60 14.54
N PRO A 58 8.71 -1.05 15.71
CA PRO A 58 9.15 0.34 15.86
C PRO A 58 10.61 0.56 15.43
N GLU A 59 11.41 -0.50 15.36
CA GLU A 59 12.82 -0.43 14.97
C GLU A 59 13.02 -0.32 13.45
N LEU A 60 11.99 -0.64 12.67
CA LEU A 60 11.99 -0.46 11.22
C LEU A 60 11.50 0.95 10.86
N SER A 61 12.28 1.65 10.05
CA SER A 61 11.84 2.89 9.42
C SER A 61 10.70 2.62 8.44
N LEU A 62 9.89 3.65 8.15
CA LEU A 62 8.79 3.55 7.18
C LEU A 62 9.29 3.08 5.79
N ASN A 63 10.47 3.53 5.38
CA ASN A 63 11.09 3.10 4.11
C ASN A 63 11.48 1.62 4.14
N GLU A 64 12.06 1.14 5.25
CA GLU A 64 12.34 -0.29 5.42
C GLU A 64 11.05 -1.11 5.40
N LYS A 65 9.98 -0.65 6.05
CA LYS A 65 8.67 -1.33 6.02
C LYS A 65 8.13 -1.47 4.60
N LEU A 66 8.21 -0.39 3.81
CA LEU A 66 7.73 -0.39 2.42
C LEU A 66 8.60 -1.29 1.51
N VAL A 67 9.94 -1.19 1.63
CA VAL A 67 10.88 -1.99 0.84
C VAL A 67 10.76 -3.48 1.18
N LEU A 68 10.73 -3.82 2.47
CA LEU A 68 10.56 -5.20 2.92
C LEU A 68 9.20 -5.77 2.50
N GLY A 69 8.14 -4.96 2.52
CA GLY A 69 6.85 -5.34 1.98
C GLY A 69 6.90 -5.71 0.49
N LEU A 70 7.73 -5.01 -0.30
CA LEU A 70 7.89 -5.30 -1.73
C LEU A 70 8.67 -6.60 -1.93
N ASP A 71 9.79 -6.73 -1.22
CA ASP A 71 10.57 -7.97 -1.22
C ASP A 71 9.71 -9.16 -0.79
N PHE A 72 8.82 -8.99 0.19
CA PHE A 72 7.87 -10.02 0.64
C PHE A 72 6.83 -10.37 -0.40
N SER A 73 6.25 -9.37 -1.04
CA SER A 73 5.24 -9.58 -2.09
C SER A 73 5.80 -10.29 -3.30
N LEU A 74 7.06 -10.00 -3.66
CA LEU A 74 7.76 -10.65 -4.77
C LEU A 74 8.23 -12.05 -4.38
N ALA A 75 8.78 -12.23 -3.18
CA ALA A 75 9.15 -13.56 -2.68
C ALA A 75 7.94 -14.51 -2.63
N GLY A 76 6.77 -14.02 -2.22
CA GLY A 76 5.54 -14.83 -2.23
C GLY A 76 5.05 -15.25 -3.62
N LYS A 77 5.52 -14.59 -4.69
CA LYS A 77 5.15 -14.90 -6.08
C LYS A 77 6.24 -15.64 -6.86
N LEU A 78 7.51 -15.29 -6.62
CA LEU A 78 8.66 -15.74 -7.40
C LEU A 78 9.67 -16.54 -6.55
N GLY A 79 9.44 -16.69 -5.25
CA GLY A 79 10.38 -17.26 -4.28
C GLY A 79 11.49 -16.30 -3.85
N PHE A 80 11.82 -15.28 -4.66
CA PHE A 80 12.88 -14.30 -4.38
C PHE A 80 12.63 -12.98 -5.11
N ASN A 81 13.39 -11.94 -4.76
CA ASN A 81 13.49 -10.69 -5.52
C ASN A 81 14.90 -10.52 -6.13
N GLN A 82 14.98 -10.29 -7.44
CA GLN A 82 16.23 -9.99 -8.16
C GLN A 82 16.38 -8.54 -8.62
N MET A 83 15.37 -7.70 -8.38
CA MET A 83 15.41 -6.29 -8.76
C MET A 83 16.57 -5.59 -8.06
N SER A 84 17.34 -4.85 -8.83
CA SER A 84 18.35 -3.91 -8.34
C SER A 84 17.73 -2.79 -7.51
N HIS A 85 18.56 -2.05 -6.75
CA HIS A 85 18.08 -0.92 -5.96
C HIS A 85 17.52 0.21 -6.84
N THR A 86 17.93 0.32 -8.11
CA THR A 86 17.42 1.32 -9.05
C THR A 86 16.03 0.92 -9.54
N GLU A 87 15.81 -0.36 -9.85
CA GLU A 87 14.50 -0.87 -10.25
C GLU A 87 13.48 -0.78 -9.11
N VAL A 88 13.86 -1.17 -7.89
CA VAL A 88 12.99 -0.99 -6.72
C VAL A 88 12.73 0.49 -6.42
N GLY A 89 13.74 1.34 -6.58
CA GLY A 89 13.57 2.79 -6.44
C GLY A 89 12.52 3.34 -7.39
N LYS A 90 12.55 2.91 -8.66
CA LYS A 90 11.52 3.25 -9.65
C LYS A 90 10.13 2.71 -9.26
N GLN A 91 10.03 1.48 -8.77
CA GLN A 91 8.75 0.86 -8.40
C GLN A 91 8.06 1.50 -7.18
N LEU A 92 8.84 1.95 -6.20
CA LEU A 92 8.32 2.55 -4.96
C LEU A 92 8.33 4.07 -4.99
N ASN A 93 8.79 4.67 -6.09
CA ASN A 93 9.17 6.08 -6.19
C ASN A 93 10.02 6.52 -4.98
N LEU A 94 11.15 5.84 -4.78
CA LEU A 94 12.16 6.13 -3.77
C LEU A 94 13.52 6.31 -4.44
N HIS A 95 14.36 7.16 -3.87
CA HIS A 95 15.74 7.29 -4.34
C HIS A 95 16.50 5.97 -4.17
N SER A 96 17.27 5.57 -5.18
CA SER A 96 18.01 4.30 -5.21
C SER A 96 18.94 4.11 -4.00
N ASN A 97 19.60 5.19 -3.56
CA ASN A 97 20.44 5.16 -2.35
C ASN A 97 19.67 4.82 -1.08
N ILE A 98 18.42 5.30 -0.93
CA ILE A 98 17.56 4.97 0.21
C ILE A 98 17.26 3.47 0.18
N VAL A 99 16.84 2.95 -0.97
CA VAL A 99 16.56 1.52 -1.14
C VAL A 99 17.79 0.67 -0.84
N GLY A 100 18.96 1.06 -1.35
CA GLY A 100 20.23 0.40 -1.07
C GLY A 100 20.56 0.38 0.42
N SER A 101 20.33 1.49 1.12
CA SER A 101 20.53 1.59 2.58
C SER A 101 19.56 0.69 3.34
N CYS A 102 18.26 0.76 3.01
CA CYS A 102 17.22 -0.08 3.62
C CYS A 102 17.55 -1.56 3.47
N ARG A 103 17.86 -2.04 2.25
CA ARG A 103 18.20 -3.46 2.05
C ARG A 103 19.47 -3.89 2.79
N ARG A 104 20.50 -3.04 2.87
CA ARG A 104 21.69 -3.34 3.68
C ARG A 104 21.35 -3.48 5.16
N SER A 105 20.52 -2.58 5.69
CA SER A 105 20.04 -2.64 7.08
C SER A 105 19.22 -3.91 7.33
N LEU A 106 18.26 -4.22 6.46
CA LEU A 106 17.41 -5.41 6.55
C LEU A 106 18.23 -6.71 6.48
N VAL A 107 19.28 -6.77 5.65
CA VAL A 107 20.21 -7.91 5.61
C VAL A 107 21.02 -8.01 6.90
N LYS A 108 21.53 -6.89 7.42
CA LYS A 108 22.29 -6.86 8.69
C LYS A 108 21.44 -7.37 9.87
N ARG A 109 20.14 -7.07 9.86
CA ARG A 109 19.16 -7.53 10.87
C ARG A 109 18.66 -8.96 10.65
N GLY A 110 19.10 -9.65 9.59
CA GLY A 110 18.67 -11.02 9.27
C GLY A 110 17.24 -11.13 8.72
N LEU A 111 16.58 -10.01 8.39
CA LEU A 111 15.24 -10.00 7.82
C LEU A 111 15.25 -10.34 6.31
N LEU A 112 16.36 -10.05 5.64
CA LEU A 112 16.62 -10.43 4.26
C LEU A 112 17.92 -11.24 4.18
N ILE A 113 17.94 -12.23 3.30
CA ILE A 113 19.18 -12.92 2.91
C ILE A 113 19.53 -12.49 1.49
N LYS A 114 20.79 -12.11 1.29
CA LYS A 114 21.31 -11.73 -0.02
C LYS A 114 22.29 -12.79 -0.53
N GLU A 115 21.95 -13.40 -1.66
CA GLU A 115 22.78 -14.38 -2.37
C GLU A 115 23.05 -13.87 -3.79
N GLY A 116 24.22 -13.25 -4.00
CA GLY A 116 24.53 -12.57 -5.25
C GLY A 116 23.53 -11.42 -5.53
N LYS A 117 22.71 -11.59 -6.57
CA LYS A 117 21.64 -10.63 -6.95
C LYS A 117 20.26 -10.97 -6.35
N LYS A 118 20.11 -12.13 -5.70
CA LYS A 118 18.84 -12.61 -5.15
C LYS A 118 18.68 -12.12 -3.71
N TYR A 119 17.49 -11.64 -3.39
CA TYR A 119 17.02 -11.35 -2.05
C TYR A 119 15.90 -12.31 -1.69
N THR A 120 16.04 -13.04 -0.59
CA THR A 120 15.03 -13.98 -0.08
C THR A 120 14.62 -13.58 1.33
N ILE A 121 13.39 -13.95 1.69
CA ILE A 121 12.89 -13.83 3.06
C ILE A 121 12.97 -15.20 3.69
N ARG A 122 13.81 -15.34 4.71
CA ARG A 122 13.93 -16.59 5.50
C ARG A 122 13.55 -16.38 6.96
N PHE A 123 13.13 -15.16 7.29
CA PHE A 123 12.82 -14.77 8.66
C PHE A 123 11.40 -15.20 9.04
N ASP A 124 11.26 -15.84 10.19
CA ASP A 124 9.95 -16.10 10.78
C ASP A 124 9.42 -14.81 11.43
N PHE A 125 8.46 -14.17 10.77
CA PHE A 125 7.83 -12.95 11.27
C PHE A 125 7.20 -13.12 12.68
N LEU A 126 6.91 -14.34 13.13
CA LEU A 126 6.46 -14.59 14.51
C LEU A 126 7.56 -14.28 15.52
N SER A 127 8.81 -14.58 15.19
CA SER A 127 9.96 -14.33 16.06
C SER A 127 10.25 -12.83 16.29
N MET A 128 9.79 -11.97 15.38
CA MET A 128 9.85 -10.51 15.52
C MET A 128 8.97 -9.95 16.64
N MET A 129 8.00 -10.74 17.11
CA MET A 129 7.01 -10.35 18.12
C MET A 129 7.18 -11.16 19.42
N ASN A 130 8.30 -11.88 19.58
CA ASN A 130 8.57 -12.69 20.77
C ASN A 130 8.53 -11.82 22.04
N GLY A 131 7.61 -12.13 22.95
CA GLY A 131 7.41 -11.42 24.22
C GLY A 131 6.22 -10.47 24.26
N GLU A 132 5.55 -10.21 23.13
CA GLU A 132 4.30 -9.43 23.11
C GLU A 132 3.06 -10.34 23.07
N ASP A 133 2.02 -9.99 23.83
CA ASP A 133 0.73 -10.68 23.75
C ASP A 133 0.04 -10.37 22.41
N LEU A 134 0.28 -11.23 21.44
CA LEU A 134 -0.26 -11.20 20.08
C LEU A 134 -1.79 -11.31 20.02
N SER A 135 -2.48 -11.69 21.10
CA SER A 135 -3.94 -11.86 21.11
C SER A 135 -4.68 -10.52 20.92
N SER A 136 -4.11 -9.43 21.42
CA SER A 136 -4.70 -8.10 21.40
C SER A 136 -4.42 -7.29 20.13
N PHE A 137 -3.51 -7.76 19.28
CA PHE A 137 -3.09 -7.04 18.08
C PHE A 137 -3.96 -7.37 16.88
N ASP A 138 -4.19 -6.33 16.08
CA ASP A 138 -4.80 -6.49 14.78
C ASP A 138 -3.78 -7.11 13.80
N LYS A 139 -4.06 -8.34 13.36
CA LYS A 139 -3.17 -9.16 12.51
C LYS A 139 -3.40 -8.96 11.02
N ARG A 140 -4.15 -7.93 10.62
CA ARG A 140 -4.45 -7.68 9.20
C ARG A 140 -3.23 -7.12 8.48
N ASP A 141 -2.88 -7.76 7.36
CA ASP A 141 -1.84 -7.27 6.45
C ASP A 141 -2.35 -6.08 5.64
N LEU A 142 -1.47 -5.15 5.29
CA LEU A 142 -1.81 -4.08 4.35
C LEU A 142 -1.75 -4.58 2.92
N LYS A 143 -2.67 -4.08 2.11
CA LYS A 143 -2.67 -4.25 0.66
C LYS A 143 -2.68 -2.87 0.02
N ILE A 144 -1.58 -2.52 -0.64
CA ILE A 144 -1.37 -1.21 -1.26
C ILE A 144 -1.28 -1.41 -2.79
N PRO A 145 -2.16 -0.79 -3.58
CA PRO A 145 -2.10 -0.87 -5.03
C PRO A 145 -0.93 -0.03 -5.58
N TYR A 146 -0.52 -0.33 -6.82
CA TYR A 146 0.59 0.32 -7.51
C TYR A 146 0.42 1.83 -7.59
N GLU A 147 -0.80 2.27 -7.86
CA GLU A 147 -1.23 3.66 -7.97
C GLU A 147 -0.94 4.47 -6.70
N ILE A 148 -0.83 3.81 -5.54
CA ILE A 148 -0.48 4.43 -4.26
C ILE A 148 1.00 4.29 -3.95
N TYR A 149 1.55 3.07 -3.99
CA TYR A 149 2.95 2.90 -3.56
C TYR A 149 3.96 3.50 -4.54
N ASN A 150 3.62 3.64 -5.82
CA ASN A 150 4.44 4.28 -6.84
C ASN A 150 4.15 5.80 -6.98
N ASN A 151 3.17 6.33 -6.26
CA ASN A 151 2.81 7.74 -6.36
C ASN A 151 3.98 8.63 -5.88
N ASN A 152 4.37 9.62 -6.68
CA ASN A 152 5.47 10.54 -6.40
C ASN A 152 5.09 11.69 -5.48
N ASP A 153 3.82 12.06 -5.45
CA ASP A 153 3.29 13.09 -4.56
C ASP A 153 3.08 12.55 -3.14
N LEU A 154 3.17 11.23 -2.93
CA LEU A 154 3.00 10.60 -1.64
C LEU A 154 4.32 10.27 -0.94
N LYS A 155 4.42 10.71 0.31
CA LYS A 155 5.47 10.26 1.23
C LYS A 155 5.21 8.82 1.66
N THR A 156 6.27 8.11 2.05
CA THR A 156 6.18 6.71 2.51
C THR A 156 5.15 6.50 3.63
N GLY A 157 5.10 7.41 4.60
CA GLY A 157 4.10 7.36 5.68
C GLY A 157 2.66 7.50 5.17
N GLU A 158 2.43 8.35 4.17
CA GLU A 158 1.11 8.53 3.54
C GLU A 158 0.69 7.27 2.77
N LYS A 159 1.63 6.63 2.06
CA LYS A 159 1.40 5.36 1.35
C LYS A 159 0.96 4.26 2.32
N LEU A 160 1.67 4.11 3.43
CA LEU A 160 1.35 3.13 4.47
C LEU A 160 0.03 3.44 5.16
N LEU A 161 -0.23 4.71 5.50
CA LEU A 161 -1.49 5.12 6.14
C LEU A 161 -2.70 4.91 5.21
N TRP A 162 -2.56 5.21 3.92
CA TRP A 162 -3.60 4.91 2.95
C TRP A 162 -3.89 3.40 2.91
N GLY A 163 -2.84 2.57 2.92
CA GLY A 163 -2.97 1.12 3.02
C GLY A 163 -3.73 0.67 4.26
N GLU A 164 -3.44 1.27 5.42
CA GLU A 164 -4.16 1.03 6.67
C GLU A 164 -5.64 1.35 6.56
N TYR A 165 -6.00 2.53 6.05
CA TYR A 165 -7.39 2.90 5.84
C TYR A 165 -8.10 1.96 4.86
N ASN A 166 -7.43 1.61 3.77
CA ASN A 166 -7.98 0.71 2.76
C ASN A 166 -8.17 -0.72 3.28
N SER A 167 -7.37 -1.17 4.26
CA SER A 167 -7.51 -2.51 4.84
C SER A 167 -8.87 -2.77 5.51
N ILE A 168 -9.50 -1.71 6.05
CA ILE A 168 -10.88 -1.75 6.60
C ILE A 168 -11.88 -1.27 5.55
N SER A 169 -11.64 -0.08 4.99
CA SER A 169 -12.60 0.60 4.12
C SER A 169 -12.86 -0.18 2.84
N LYS A 170 -11.79 -0.69 2.20
CA LYS A 170 -11.81 -1.33 0.89
C LYS A 170 -12.55 -0.50 -0.18
N GLY A 171 -12.64 0.81 0.03
CA GLY A 171 -13.39 1.77 -0.77
C GLY A 171 -14.93 1.68 -0.75
N TYR A 172 -15.52 0.78 0.02
CA TYR A 172 -16.98 0.68 0.19
C TYR A 172 -17.46 0.87 1.63
N ARG A 173 -16.68 0.44 2.64
CA ARG A 173 -16.95 0.65 4.08
C ARG A 173 -16.26 1.91 4.59
N TYR A 174 -16.69 2.37 5.76
CA TYR A 174 -15.96 3.40 6.51
C TYR A 174 -14.86 2.76 7.35
N TYR A 175 -13.68 3.36 7.31
CA TYR A 175 -12.71 3.27 8.39
C TYR A 175 -13.17 4.23 9.49
N PHE A 176 -13.49 3.68 10.66
CA PHE A 176 -13.98 4.42 11.84
C PHE A 176 -13.08 4.24 13.07
N ALA A 177 -11.94 3.55 12.91
CA ALA A 177 -11.00 3.39 14.01
C ALA A 177 -10.34 4.72 14.36
N LYS A 178 -10.02 4.89 15.66
CA LYS A 178 -9.38 6.11 16.15
C LYS A 178 -7.99 6.29 15.53
N ARG A 179 -7.50 7.52 15.48
CA ARG A 179 -6.15 7.85 14.96
C ARG A 179 -5.03 7.17 15.77
N GLU A 180 -5.25 6.95 17.07
CA GLU A 180 -4.36 6.24 17.99
C GLU A 180 -4.18 4.78 17.57
N HIS A 181 -5.22 4.16 16.99
CA HIS A 181 -5.13 2.80 16.46
C HIS A 181 -4.18 2.72 15.25
N ALA A 182 -4.31 3.64 14.29
CA ALA A 182 -3.41 3.71 13.14
C ALA A 182 -1.98 4.06 13.57
N ALA A 183 -1.82 4.96 14.54
CA ALA A 183 -0.52 5.35 15.09
C ALA A 183 0.21 4.15 15.70
N LYS A 184 -0.49 3.37 16.54
CA LYS A 184 0.03 2.12 17.11
C LYS A 184 0.38 1.11 16.02
N ARG A 185 -0.51 0.91 15.03
CA ARG A 185 -0.32 -0.07 13.95
C ARG A 185 0.89 0.22 13.07
N LEU A 186 1.18 1.49 12.81
CA LEU A 186 2.31 1.89 11.97
C LEU A 186 3.58 2.21 12.77
N ALA A 187 3.52 2.14 14.10
CA ALA A 187 4.55 2.58 15.04
C ALA A 187 5.01 4.03 14.77
N VAL A 188 4.06 4.96 14.74
CA VAL A 188 4.28 6.40 14.48
C VAL A 188 3.50 7.25 15.47
N SER A 189 3.80 8.56 15.51
CA SER A 189 3.06 9.49 16.35
C SER A 189 1.65 9.76 15.81
N VAL A 190 0.74 10.13 16.72
CA VAL A 190 -0.65 10.45 16.38
C VAL A 190 -0.75 11.74 15.53
N GLU A 191 0.20 12.65 15.71
CA GLU A 191 0.39 13.86 14.92
C GLU A 191 0.73 13.51 13.47
N SER A 192 1.62 12.54 13.27
CA SER A 192 1.99 12.05 11.93
C SER A 192 0.77 11.51 11.20
N VAL A 193 -0.03 10.67 11.87
CA VAL A 193 -1.31 10.18 11.32
C VAL A 193 -2.22 11.34 10.95
N SER A 194 -2.37 12.33 11.83
CA SER A 194 -3.24 13.48 11.59
C SER A 194 -2.78 14.31 10.38
N ASN A 195 -1.48 14.55 10.24
CA ASN A 195 -0.90 15.29 9.13
C ASN A 195 -1.04 14.55 7.80
N TRP A 196 -0.72 13.25 7.78
CA TRP A 196 -0.87 12.42 6.58
C TRP A 196 -2.33 12.27 6.18
N THR A 197 -3.26 12.18 7.14
CA THR A 197 -4.71 12.14 6.84
C THR A 197 -5.16 13.39 6.09
N LYS A 198 -4.76 14.58 6.56
CA LYS A 198 -5.11 15.85 5.90
C LYS A 198 -4.53 15.89 4.48
N SER A 199 -3.25 15.57 4.34
CA SER A 199 -2.57 15.52 3.03
C SER A 199 -3.21 14.52 2.06
N LEU A 200 -3.57 13.32 2.51
CA LEU A 200 -4.29 12.33 1.68
C LEU A 200 -5.68 12.83 1.25
N HIS A 201 -6.37 13.58 2.10
CA HIS A 201 -7.65 14.19 1.77
C HIS A 201 -7.49 15.30 0.72
N GLU A 202 -6.54 16.21 0.91
CA GLU A 202 -6.20 17.29 -0.03
C GLU A 202 -5.81 16.75 -1.41
N LYS A 203 -5.17 15.58 -1.46
CA LYS A 203 -4.79 14.87 -2.71
C LYS A 203 -5.93 14.06 -3.33
N GLY A 204 -7.16 14.13 -2.79
CA GLY A 204 -8.33 13.46 -3.35
C GLY A 204 -8.33 11.93 -3.22
N LEU A 205 -7.55 11.36 -2.29
CA LEU A 205 -7.41 9.91 -2.14
C LEU A 205 -8.49 9.26 -1.25
N PHE A 206 -9.45 10.08 -0.81
CA PHE A 206 -10.64 9.65 -0.08
C PHE A 206 -11.89 9.95 -0.90
N LYS A 207 -12.72 8.92 -1.10
CA LYS A 207 -14.07 9.08 -1.66
C LYS A 207 -14.98 9.81 -0.69
N GLU A 208 -14.83 9.55 0.61
CA GLU A 208 -15.57 10.25 1.66
C GLU A 208 -14.64 10.55 2.84
N TYR A 209 -14.74 11.77 3.34
CA TYR A 209 -14.06 12.24 4.54
C TYR A 209 -15.06 13.04 5.38
N LYS A 210 -15.61 12.40 6.43
CA LYS A 210 -16.62 13.00 7.29
C LYS A 210 -16.15 13.01 8.73
N LEU A 211 -16.36 14.14 9.40
CA LEU A 211 -16.20 14.25 10.84
C LEU A 211 -17.57 14.07 11.48
N GLU A 212 -17.79 12.95 12.15
CA GLU A 212 -18.97 12.79 13.00
C GLU A 212 -18.62 13.27 14.40
N ALA A 213 -19.30 14.34 14.79
CA ALA A 213 -19.21 14.92 16.12
C ALA A 213 -20.58 14.77 16.81
N GLY A 214 -20.60 13.99 17.89
CA GLY A 214 -21.73 13.83 18.80
C GLY A 214 -21.25 13.81 20.26
N TYR A 215 -22.18 13.71 21.21
CA TYR A 215 -21.83 13.60 22.63
C TYR A 215 -20.89 12.38 22.84
N CYS A 216 -19.69 12.64 23.36
CA CYS A 216 -18.61 11.65 23.55
C CYS A 216 -18.13 10.89 22.28
N THR A 217 -18.50 11.35 21.08
CA THR A 217 -18.13 10.70 19.81
C THR A 217 -17.57 11.72 18.82
N HIS A 218 -16.24 11.86 18.81
CA HIS A 218 -15.53 12.64 17.81
C HIS A 218 -14.70 11.69 16.94
N GLN A 219 -15.29 11.19 15.86
CA GLN A 219 -14.68 10.17 15.01
C GLN A 219 -14.68 10.59 13.54
N ARG A 220 -13.55 10.35 12.87
CA ARG A 220 -13.44 10.53 11.43
C ARG A 220 -13.87 9.25 10.74
N LYS A 221 -14.80 9.38 9.79
CA LYS A 221 -15.20 8.31 8.87
C LYS A 221 -14.52 8.54 7.54
N ILE A 222 -13.66 7.60 7.16
CA ILE A 222 -12.87 7.68 5.94
C ILE A 222 -13.26 6.55 5.00
N LYS A 223 -13.47 6.86 3.73
CA LYS A 223 -13.66 5.89 2.66
C LYS A 223 -12.60 6.11 1.60
N THR A 224 -11.76 5.11 1.35
CA THR A 224 -10.67 5.24 0.37
C THR A 224 -11.21 5.23 -1.06
N VAL A 225 -10.45 5.80 -2.00
CA VAL A 225 -10.71 5.62 -3.44
C VAL A 225 -10.42 4.17 -3.83
N VAL A 226 -11.15 3.63 -4.81
CA VAL A 226 -10.87 2.35 -5.44
C VAL A 226 -10.14 2.63 -6.74
N PHE A 227 -9.05 1.92 -7.01
CA PHE A 227 -8.32 1.99 -8.27
C PHE A 227 -8.71 0.79 -9.13
N ASP A 228 -9.26 1.05 -10.31
CA ASP A 228 -9.49 0.03 -11.31
C ASP A 228 -8.15 -0.32 -11.99
N ARG A 229 -7.95 -1.61 -12.29
CA ARG A 229 -6.81 -2.08 -13.09
C ARG A 229 -7.34 -2.54 -14.42
N ASP A 230 -7.14 -1.72 -15.45
CA ASP A 230 -7.29 -2.14 -16.84
C ASP A 230 -6.35 -3.32 -17.15
#